data_AF-A0A3D3I3I5-F1
#
_entry.id   AF-A0A3D3I3I5-F1
#
_cell.length_a   1.000
_cell.length_b   1.000
_cell.length_c   1.000
_cell.angle_alpha   90.00
_cell.angle_beta   90.00
_cell.angle_gamma   90.00
#
_symmetry.space_group_name_H-M   'P 1'
#
loop_
_entity.id
_entity.type
_entity.pdbx_description
1 polymer ?
#
loop_
_entity_poly.entity_id
_entity_poly.type
_entity_poly.pdbx_seq_one_letter_code
_entity_poly.pdbx_strand_id
1 'polypeptide(L)' 'DGGKTWTRTLFVNDNAGAVDLDIDPKNPNVLYASMWERRRWPWDVMTRGAGSGMYKSTDGGKTW' A
#
# COMPACT_ATOMS: atom_id res chain seq x y z
N ASP A 1 -15.81 -10.58 3.90
CA ASP A 1 -16.87 -11.48 3.36
C ASP A 1 -16.33 -12.49 2.33
N GLY A 2 -15.09 -12.99 2.51
CA GLY A 2 -14.44 -13.84 1.51
C GLY A 2 -13.98 -13.10 0.25
N GLY A 3 -13.82 -11.77 0.31
CA GLY A 3 -13.39 -10.94 -0.82
C GLY A 3 -14.51 -10.53 -1.78
N LYS A 4 -15.77 -10.62 -1.35
CA LYS A 4 -16.93 -10.16 -2.15
C LYS A 4 -17.01 -8.64 -2.20
N THR A 5 -16.58 -7.96 -1.13
CA THR A 5 -16.51 -6.50 -1.07
C THR A 5 -15.16 -6.04 -0.54
N TRP A 6 -14.74 -4.86 -0.99
CA TRP A 6 -13.47 -4.25 -0.62
C TRP A 6 -13.68 -2.79 -0.26
N THR A 7 -12.97 -2.32 0.77
CA THR A 7 -12.89 -0.90 1.13
C THR A 7 -11.47 -0.43 0.90
N ARG A 8 -11.31 0.69 0.20
CA ARG A 8 -10.00 1.30 -0.05
C ARG A 8 -9.61 2.16 1.15
N THR A 9 -8.64 1.70 1.94
CA THR A 9 -8.20 2.39 3.16
C THR A 9 -6.80 3.00 3.06
N LEU A 10 -5.96 2.50 2.13
CA LEU A 10 -4.67 3.09 1.80
C LEU A 10 -4.70 3.63 0.37
N PHE A 11 -4.62 4.94 0.23
CA PHE A 11 -4.43 5.62 -1.04
C PHE A 11 -3.40 6.72 -0.87
N VAL A 12 -2.38 6.71 -1.73
CA VAL A 12 -1.30 7.68 -1.67
C VAL A 12 -1.41 8.66 -2.84
N ASN A 13 -1.39 8.14 -4.07
CA ASN A 13 -1.70 8.86 -5.31
C ASN A 13 -1.89 7.86 -6.47
N ASP A 14 -2.14 8.36 -7.67
CA ASP A 14 -2.40 7.53 -8.87
C ASP A 14 -1.18 6.84 -9.47
N ASN A 15 0.04 7.18 -9.01
CA ASN A 15 1.28 6.57 -9.49
C ASN A 15 1.82 5.51 -8.52
N ALA A 16 1.31 5.45 -7.28
CA ALA A 16 1.75 4.55 -6.23
C ALA A 16 0.88 3.29 -6.15
N GLY A 17 1.52 2.12 -6.17
CA GLY A 17 0.87 0.83 -5.94
C GLY A 17 1.42 0.13 -4.70
N ALA A 18 0.58 -0.67 -4.03
CA ALA A 18 1.02 -1.58 -2.98
C ALA A 18 1.83 -2.73 -3.59
N VAL A 19 3.03 -2.96 -3.07
CA VAL A 19 3.96 -3.99 -3.55
C VAL A 19 3.94 -5.22 -2.65
N ASP A 20 3.85 -4.99 -1.33
CA ASP A 20 3.84 -6.04 -0.32
C ASP A 20 3.00 -5.62 0.89
N LEU A 21 2.46 -6.61 1.59
CA LEU A 21 1.65 -6.45 2.80
C LEU A 21 1.99 -7.59 3.76
N ASP A 22 2.43 -7.24 4.97
CA ASP A 22 2.70 -8.20 6.03
C ASP A 22 1.91 -7.87 7.30
N ILE A 23 1.64 -8.90 8.09
CA ILE A 23 0.81 -8.86 9.29
C ILE A 23 1.67 -9.31 10.47
N ASP A 24 1.66 -8.56 11.57
CA ASP A 24 2.31 -9.02 12.79
C ASP A 24 1.59 -10.29 13.31
N PRO A 25 2.28 -11.45 13.35
CA PRO A 25 1.65 -12.71 13.76
C PRO A 25 1.24 -12.72 15.24
N LYS A 26 1.78 -11.82 16.06
CA LYS A 26 1.42 -11.66 17.47
C LYS A 26 0.28 -10.68 17.68
N ASN A 27 0.05 -9.76 16.73
CA ASN A 27 -1.02 -8.77 16.80
C ASN A 27 -1.56 -8.45 15.40
N PRO A 28 -2.62 -9.16 14.95
CA PRO A 28 -3.20 -8.98 13.61
C PRO A 28 -3.76 -7.58 13.30
N ASN A 29 -3.84 -6.68 14.29
CA ASN A 29 -4.19 -5.27 14.03
C ASN A 29 -3.00 -4.46 13.47
N VAL A 30 -1.77 -4.94 13.68
CA VAL A 30 -0.56 -4.30 13.18
C VAL A 30 -0.25 -4.84 11.80
N LEU A 31 -0.32 -3.96 10.80
CA LEU A 31 -0.03 -4.27 9.40
C LEU A 31 1.08 -3.34 8.89
N TYR A 32 1.89 -3.85 7.97
CA TYR A 32 2.90 -3.07 7.26
C TYR A 32 2.67 -3.22 5.76
N ALA A 33 2.56 -2.10 5.05
CA ALA A 33 2.43 -2.09 3.60
C ALA A 33 3.56 -1.29 2.97
N SER A 34 4.12 -1.82 1.88
CA SER A 34 5.07 -1.07 1.04
C SER A 34 4.35 -0.49 -0.16
N MET A 35 4.47 0.82 -0.35
CA MET A 35 3.96 1.52 -1.53
C MET A 35 5.12 1.96 -2.38
N TRP A 36 4.96 1.86 -3.70
CA TRP A 36 5.98 2.26 -4.64
C TRP A 36 5.38 3.03 -5.82
N GLU A 37 5.90 4.23 -6.05
CA GLU A 37 5.62 4.98 -7.27
C GLU A 37 6.41 4.42 -8.44
N ARG A 38 5.66 3.87 -9.41
CA ARG A 38 6.26 3.35 -10.62
C ARG A 38 5.32 3.54 -11.81
N ARG A 39 5.82 4.20 -12.85
CA ARG A 39 5.10 4.37 -14.11
C ARG A 39 6.07 4.24 -15.29
N ARG A 40 5.62 3.55 -16.33
CA ARG A 40 6.41 3.31 -17.54
C ARG A 40 5.64 3.79 -18.75
N TRP A 41 6.22 4.75 -19.47
CA TRP A 41 5.81 5.19 -20.78
C TRP A 41 6.83 4.69 -21.82
N PRO A 42 6.51 4.70 -23.14
CA PRO A 42 7.48 4.34 -24.18
C PRO A 42 8.74 5.23 -24.18
N TRP A 43 8.62 6.47 -23.73
CA TRP A 43 9.68 7.49 -23.74
C TRP A 43 10.24 7.84 -22.35
N ASP A 44 9.65 7.31 -21.27
CA ASP A 44 10.06 7.67 -19.91
C ASP A 44 9.78 6.55 -18.90
N VAL A 45 10.59 6.48 -17.86
CA VAL A 45 10.46 5.52 -16.77
C VAL A 45 10.58 6.24 -15.43
N MET A 46 9.45 6.35 -14.73
CA MET A 46 9.39 6.82 -13.35
C MET A 46 9.44 5.62 -12.41
N THR A 47 10.41 5.60 -11.51
CA THR A 47 10.62 4.51 -10.52
C THR A 47 10.71 5.01 -9.09
N ARG A 48 10.39 6.28 -8.86
CA ARG A 48 10.50 6.97 -7.57
C ARG A 48 9.43 8.07 -7.52
N GLY A 49 9.05 8.46 -6.32
CA GLY A 49 8.13 9.57 -6.08
C GLY A 49 7.74 9.67 -4.61
N ALA A 50 7.10 10.78 -4.24
CA ALA A 50 6.78 11.11 -2.84
C ALA A 50 5.79 10.12 -2.18
N GLY A 51 5.06 9.37 -2.99
CA GLY A 51 4.16 8.30 -2.58
C GLY A 51 4.79 6.92 -2.47
N SER A 52 6.12 6.83 -2.60
CA SER A 52 6.85 5.61 -2.22
C SER A 52 7.14 5.64 -0.72
N GLY A 53 6.87 4.56 0.00
CA GLY A 53 7.11 4.52 1.44
C GLY A 53 6.60 3.25 2.11
N MET A 54 6.95 3.12 3.40
CA MET A 54 6.38 2.11 4.29
C MET A 54 5.27 2.74 5.11
N TYR A 55 4.14 2.06 5.17
CA TYR A 55 2.94 2.47 5.88
C TYR A 55 2.65 1.47 6.98
N LYS A 56 2.16 1.96 8.12
CA LYS A 56 1.90 1.13 9.30
C LYS A 56 0.50 1.40 9.82
N SER A 57 -0.32 0.36 9.81
CA SER A 57 -1.58 0.35 10.54
C SER A 57 -1.38 -0.22 11.95
N THR A 58 -2.17 0.26 12.91
CA THR A 58 -2.36 -0.38 14.22
C THR A 58 -3.81 -0.74 14.52
N ASP A 59 -4.71 -0.65 13.53
CA ASP A 59 -6.15 -0.84 13.68
C ASP A 59 -6.77 -1.82 12.65
N GLY A 60 -5.96 -2.72 12.11
CA GLY A 60 -6.37 -3.72 11.12
C GLY A 60 -6.55 -3.15 9.72
N GLY A 61 -5.88 -2.03 9.41
CA GLY A 61 -5.83 -1.42 8.08
C GLY A 61 -6.98 -0.46 7.84
N LYS A 62 -7.61 0.08 8.89
CA LYS A 62 -8.61 1.14 8.76
C LYS A 62 -7.93 2.50 8.58
N THR A 63 -6.79 2.70 9.25
CA THR A 63 -5.89 3.85 9.10
C THR A 63 -4.44 3.39 8.95
N TRP A 64 -3.58 4.23 8.35
CA TRP A 64 -2.23 3.87 7.88
C TRP A 64 -1.20 4.97 8.11
#